data_AF-A0A2G9UIZ0-F1
#
_entry.id   AF-A0A2G9UIZ0-F1
#
_cell.length_a   1.000
_cell.length_b   1.000
_cell.length_c   1.000
_cell.angle_alpha   90.00
_cell.angle_beta   90.00
_cell.angle_gamma   90.00
#
_symmetry.space_group_name_H-M   'P 1'
#
loop_
_entity.id
_entity.type
_entity.pdbx_description
1 polymer ?
#
loop_
_entity_poly.entity_id
_entity_poly.type
_entity_poly.pdbx_seq_one_letter_code
_entity_poly.pdbx_strand_id
1 'polypeptide(L)'
;MSWGTFVINTLKPSNAELRSVIETALWKNFKNVQVTLATCPDLSKPPFRMTANGFGRKLSIAEVGGMGNLFPILHKDKDYDIKYFSCFHEIVVNLCGKKSAFVFGPCACPASVIGTTGALVADVNFTSSQIASKATIQQKGHTSPHKSLIIESPKFNLMANLAISEEPGPAEVEKWLHRFKVKAPLVCATVFHSYDPEFNLRMEHTHCYSDHDDG
;
A
#
# COMPACT_ATOMS: atom_id res chain seq x y z
N MET A 1 -23.22 -11.13 -3.54
CA MET A 1 -22.68 -10.69 -4.84
C MET A 1 -21.33 -11.38 -5.02
N SER A 2 -21.20 -12.24 -6.02
CA SER A 2 -19.90 -12.81 -6.38
C SER A 2 -19.13 -11.76 -7.16
N TRP A 3 -18.12 -11.17 -6.54
CA TRP A 3 -17.16 -10.33 -7.25
C TRP A 3 -16.30 -11.26 -8.10
N GLY A 4 -16.18 -10.99 -9.40
CA GLY A 4 -15.26 -11.75 -10.26
C GLY A 4 -13.82 -11.44 -9.87
N THR A 5 -13.07 -12.45 -9.48
CA THR A 5 -11.63 -12.34 -9.26
C THR A 5 -10.90 -12.62 -10.56
N PHE A 6 -9.93 -11.78 -10.91
CA PHE A 6 -9.02 -12.02 -12.03
C PHE A 6 -7.59 -12.14 -11.51
N VAL A 7 -6.84 -13.10 -12.04
CA VAL A 7 -5.45 -13.33 -11.66
C VAL A 7 -4.57 -13.04 -12.86
N ILE A 8 -3.65 -12.08 -12.68
CA ILE A 8 -2.68 -11.70 -13.70
C ILE A 8 -1.31 -12.23 -13.26
N ASN A 9 -0.68 -13.05 -14.10
CA ASN A 9 0.69 -13.50 -13.88
C ASN A 9 1.66 -12.43 -14.38
N THR A 10 2.49 -11.91 -13.48
CA THR A 10 3.52 -10.91 -13.81
C THR A 10 4.84 -11.57 -14.20
N LEU A 11 5.64 -10.86 -15.00
CA LEU A 11 7.05 -11.19 -15.18
C LEU A 11 7.80 -10.98 -13.86
N LYS A 12 8.72 -11.89 -13.56
CA LYS A 12 9.50 -11.91 -12.31
C LYS A 12 11.00 -11.97 -12.63
N PRO A 13 11.59 -10.89 -13.20
CA PRO A 13 13.02 -10.80 -13.43
C PRO A 13 13.80 -10.89 -12.11
N SER A 14 15.11 -11.15 -12.20
CA SER A 14 15.95 -11.20 -11.01
C SER A 14 16.11 -9.81 -10.36
N ASN A 15 16.37 -9.78 -9.05
CA ASN A 15 16.66 -8.51 -8.36
C ASN A 15 17.87 -7.77 -8.98
N ALA A 16 18.87 -8.50 -9.49
CA ALA A 16 20.04 -7.89 -10.13
C ALA A 16 19.68 -7.18 -11.45
N GLU A 17 18.80 -7.79 -12.24
CA GLU A 17 18.25 -7.20 -13.45
C GLU A 17 17.42 -5.96 -13.14
N LEU A 18 16.46 -6.06 -12.21
CA LEU A 18 15.63 -4.93 -11.78
C LEU A 18 16.47 -3.76 -11.26
N ARG A 19 17.44 -4.04 -10.39
CA ARG A 19 18.37 -3.02 -9.85
C ARG A 19 19.07 -2.24 -10.95
N SER A 20 19.55 -2.92 -12.00
CA SER A 20 20.23 -2.29 -13.13
C SER A 20 19.31 -1.38 -13.92
N VAL A 21 18.09 -1.85 -14.21
CA VAL A 21 17.08 -1.07 -14.94
C VAL A 21 16.66 0.16 -14.16
N ILE A 22 16.37 0.00 -12.86
CA ILE A 22 15.95 1.10 -11.97
C ILE A 22 17.07 2.14 -11.84
N GLU A 23 18.31 1.73 -11.56
CA GLU A 23 19.44 2.66 -11.44
C GLU A 23 19.66 3.47 -12.71
N THR A 24 19.63 2.79 -13.87
CA THR A 24 19.79 3.44 -15.17
C THR A 24 18.68 4.47 -15.44
N ALA A 25 17.45 4.19 -15.01
CA ALA A 25 16.34 5.13 -15.12
C ALA A 25 16.48 6.31 -14.15
N LEU A 26 16.89 6.06 -12.91
CA LEU A 26 17.06 7.10 -11.88
C LEU A 26 18.16 8.11 -12.24
N TRP A 27 19.28 7.68 -12.83
CA TRP A 27 20.36 8.58 -13.26
C TRP A 27 19.93 9.63 -14.29
N LYS A 28 18.82 9.41 -14.99
CA LYS A 28 18.24 10.39 -15.92
C LYS A 28 17.51 11.53 -15.21
N ASN A 29 17.14 11.33 -13.94
CA ASN A 29 16.24 12.23 -13.19
C ASN A 29 16.88 12.82 -11.92
N PHE A 30 17.93 12.20 -11.39
CA PHE A 30 18.56 12.60 -10.12
C PHE A 30 20.07 12.81 -10.27
N LYS A 31 20.59 13.81 -9.53
CA LYS A 31 22.02 14.18 -9.56
C LYS A 31 22.94 13.13 -8.91
N ASN A 32 22.47 12.48 -7.85
CA ASN A 32 23.19 11.44 -7.13
C ASN A 32 22.26 10.23 -6.99
N VAL A 33 22.70 9.07 -7.44
CA VAL A 33 21.92 7.83 -7.40
C VAL A 33 22.79 6.72 -6.85
N GLN A 34 22.22 5.91 -5.97
CA GLN A 34 22.81 4.66 -5.50
C GLN A 34 21.67 3.64 -5.37
N VAL A 35 21.74 2.55 -6.14
CA VAL A 35 20.77 1.45 -6.04
C VAL A 35 21.52 0.16 -5.70
N THR A 36 21.32 -0.32 -4.48
CA THR A 36 22.00 -1.50 -3.95
C THR A 36 21.02 -2.61 -3.63
N LEU A 37 21.41 -3.84 -3.94
CA LEU A 37 20.77 -5.01 -3.34
C LEU A 37 21.29 -5.15 -1.91
N ALA A 38 20.38 -5.04 -0.95
CA ALA A 38 20.68 -5.14 0.45
C ALA A 38 19.68 -6.04 1.16
N THR A 39 20.06 -6.53 2.33
CA THR A 39 19.13 -7.18 3.24
C THR A 39 18.06 -6.18 3.69
N CYS A 40 16.80 -6.61 3.73
CA CYS A 40 15.71 -5.77 4.23
C CYS A 40 16.03 -5.34 5.67
N PRO A 41 16.00 -4.04 6.00
CA PRO A 41 16.08 -3.62 7.38
C PRO A 41 14.85 -4.12 8.15
N ASP A 42 14.96 -4.23 9.47
CA ASP A 42 13.82 -4.60 10.31
C ASP A 42 12.75 -3.50 10.27
N LEU A 43 11.70 -3.73 9.48
CA LEU A 43 10.60 -2.78 9.31
C LEU A 43 9.76 -2.57 10.59
N SER A 44 9.94 -3.40 11.63
CA SER A 44 9.29 -3.15 12.92
C SER A 44 9.95 -2.01 13.71
N LYS A 45 11.15 -1.60 13.31
CA LYS A 45 11.92 -0.53 13.95
C LYS A 45 11.68 0.82 13.29
N PRO A 46 12.04 1.93 13.96
CA PRO A 46 12.07 3.24 13.32
C PRO A 46 12.96 3.24 12.06
N PRO A 47 12.61 4.02 11.02
CA PRO A 47 11.44 4.92 10.96
C PRO A 47 10.12 4.22 10.59
N PHE A 48 10.15 2.94 10.17
CA PHE A 48 9.01 2.26 9.55
C PHE A 48 7.90 1.88 10.55
N ARG A 49 8.26 1.31 11.70
CA ARG A 49 7.28 0.91 12.75
C ARG A 49 6.11 0.08 12.19
N MET A 50 6.39 -0.85 11.28
CA MET A 50 5.39 -1.76 10.71
C MET A 50 5.15 -2.98 11.62
N THR A 51 4.01 -3.64 11.48
CA THR A 51 3.72 -4.87 12.25
C THR A 51 4.54 -6.09 11.78
N ALA A 52 5.16 -6.02 10.60
CA ALA A 52 6.12 -7.01 10.10
C ALA A 52 7.54 -6.44 10.09
N ASN A 53 8.54 -7.33 10.12
CA ASN A 53 9.96 -6.98 10.08
C ASN A 53 10.53 -6.90 8.65
N GLY A 54 9.74 -7.13 7.61
CA GLY A 54 10.14 -7.10 6.20
C GLY A 54 8.95 -7.27 5.26
N PHE A 55 9.09 -7.01 3.95
CA PHE A 55 7.94 -7.02 3.03
C PHE A 55 7.53 -8.40 2.56
N GLY A 56 8.39 -9.12 1.84
CA GLY A 56 8.07 -10.46 1.41
C GLY A 56 9.07 -11.32 0.67
N ARG A 57 8.65 -12.56 0.46
CA ARG A 57 8.84 -13.39 -0.72
C ARG A 57 7.44 -13.65 -1.25
N LYS A 58 7.38 -13.97 -2.55
CA LYS A 58 6.14 -14.20 -3.30
C LYS A 58 5.13 -13.06 -3.09
N LEU A 59 5.60 -11.84 -3.38
CA LEU A 59 4.75 -10.66 -3.34
C LEU A 59 3.69 -10.76 -4.45
N SER A 60 2.46 -10.44 -4.09
CA SER A 60 1.33 -10.27 -5.00
C SER A 60 0.69 -8.91 -4.76
N ILE A 61 0.07 -8.34 -5.80
CA ILE A 61 -0.69 -7.10 -5.68
C ILE A 61 -2.16 -7.45 -5.72
N ALA A 62 -2.92 -6.97 -4.74
CA ALA A 62 -4.36 -6.95 -4.77
C ALA A 62 -4.83 -5.53 -5.11
N GLU A 63 -5.47 -5.41 -6.27
CA GLU A 63 -6.18 -4.21 -6.68
C GLU A 63 -7.66 -4.38 -6.37
N VAL A 64 -8.20 -3.47 -5.56
CA VAL A 64 -9.57 -3.54 -5.09
C VAL A 64 -10.28 -2.22 -5.36
N GLY A 65 -11.45 -2.30 -6.01
CA GLY A 65 -12.25 -1.13 -6.33
C GLY A 65 -11.54 -0.25 -7.34
N GLY A 66 -11.56 1.06 -7.12
CA GLY A 66 -10.85 2.01 -7.99
C GLY A 66 -11.47 3.40 -7.96
N MET A 67 -10.90 4.31 -8.74
CA MET A 67 -11.37 5.70 -8.82
C MET A 67 -12.84 5.82 -9.24
N GLY A 68 -13.38 4.85 -9.99
CA GLY A 68 -14.79 4.78 -10.35
C GLY A 68 -15.75 4.70 -9.15
N ASN A 69 -15.30 4.22 -8.00
CA ASN A 69 -16.10 4.22 -6.76
C ASN A 69 -16.16 5.60 -6.09
N LEU A 70 -15.22 6.49 -6.40
CA LEU A 70 -15.12 7.83 -5.84
C LEU A 70 -15.72 8.89 -6.79
N PHE A 71 -15.49 8.74 -8.08
CA PHE A 71 -15.83 9.72 -9.11
C PHE A 71 -16.31 9.03 -10.40
N PRO A 72 -17.34 9.55 -11.10
CA PRO A 72 -18.05 10.82 -10.83
C PRO A 72 -19.11 10.72 -9.73
N ILE A 73 -19.57 9.51 -9.39
CA ILE A 73 -20.56 9.26 -8.34
C ILE A 73 -19.86 8.59 -7.17
N LEU A 74 -20.06 9.12 -5.97
CA LEU A 74 -19.50 8.54 -4.76
C LEU A 74 -20.32 7.32 -4.31
N HIS A 75 -19.72 6.14 -4.38
CA HIS A 75 -20.29 4.86 -3.96
C HIS A 75 -19.93 4.55 -2.50
N LYS A 76 -20.61 5.23 -1.56
CA LYS A 76 -20.36 5.07 -0.11
C LYS A 76 -20.56 3.64 0.41
N ASP A 77 -21.33 2.83 -0.30
CA ASP A 77 -21.58 1.41 -0.02
C ASP A 77 -20.33 0.52 -0.24
N LYS A 78 -19.29 1.04 -0.90
CA LYS A 78 -18.03 0.33 -1.14
C LYS A 78 -17.12 0.39 0.09
N ASP A 79 -17.61 -0.15 1.20
CA ASP A 79 -16.85 -0.40 2.41
C ASP A 79 -16.33 -1.84 2.40
N TYR A 80 -15.05 -1.99 2.73
CA TYR A 80 -14.30 -3.21 2.53
C TYR A 80 -13.58 -3.60 3.82
N ASP A 81 -13.41 -4.91 4.02
CA ASP A 81 -12.64 -5.45 5.13
C ASP A 81 -11.58 -6.42 4.59
N ILE A 82 -10.30 -6.12 4.82
CA ILE A 82 -9.18 -6.93 4.34
C ILE A 82 -9.31 -8.39 4.83
N LYS A 83 -9.94 -8.64 6.00
CA LYS A 83 -10.13 -9.99 6.54
C LYS A 83 -11.12 -10.85 5.74
N TYR A 84 -12.12 -10.23 5.12
CA TYR A 84 -13.32 -10.94 4.59
C TYR A 84 -13.45 -10.87 3.07
N PHE A 85 -12.44 -10.38 2.37
CA PHE A 85 -12.49 -10.32 0.92
C PHE A 85 -12.56 -11.73 0.33
N SER A 86 -13.49 -11.98 -0.61
CA SER A 86 -13.50 -13.22 -1.40
C SER A 86 -12.21 -13.35 -2.20
N CYS A 87 -11.68 -12.24 -2.73
CA CYS A 87 -10.38 -12.15 -3.36
C CYS A 87 -9.23 -12.38 -2.36
N PHE A 88 -9.38 -12.03 -1.08
CA PHE A 88 -8.39 -12.33 -0.03
C PHE A 88 -8.46 -13.80 0.35
N HIS A 89 -9.65 -14.40 0.50
CA HIS A 89 -9.78 -15.84 0.71
C HIS A 89 -9.26 -16.62 -0.51
N GLU A 90 -9.55 -16.18 -1.73
CA GLU A 90 -9.08 -16.83 -2.96
C GLU A 90 -7.58 -16.59 -3.20
N ILE A 91 -7.04 -15.39 -2.93
CA ILE A 91 -5.59 -15.12 -2.99
C ILE A 91 -4.86 -15.85 -1.86
N VAL A 92 -5.28 -15.72 -0.61
CA VAL A 92 -4.57 -16.24 0.56
C VAL A 92 -4.78 -17.75 0.76
N VAL A 93 -6.00 -18.27 0.50
CA VAL A 93 -6.33 -19.70 0.63
C VAL A 93 -6.11 -20.48 -0.67
N ASN A 94 -6.53 -19.97 -1.84
CA ASN A 94 -6.42 -20.73 -3.10
C ASN A 94 -5.13 -20.46 -3.91
N LEU A 95 -4.58 -19.24 -3.91
CA LEU A 95 -3.34 -18.92 -4.67
C LEU A 95 -2.06 -19.02 -3.83
N CYS A 96 -2.10 -18.64 -2.56
CA CYS A 96 -0.95 -18.56 -1.65
C CYS A 96 -0.89 -19.69 -0.62
N GLY A 97 -1.97 -20.47 -0.46
CA GLY A 97 -2.01 -21.70 0.33
C GLY A 97 -1.73 -21.58 1.84
N LYS A 98 -1.82 -20.39 2.47
CA LYS A 98 -1.45 -20.21 3.90
C LYS A 98 -2.38 -19.27 4.67
N LYS A 99 -2.57 -19.54 5.97
CA LYS A 99 -3.29 -18.67 6.94
C LYS A 99 -2.45 -17.46 7.44
N SER A 100 -1.25 -17.27 6.91
CA SER A 100 -0.27 -16.25 7.34
C SER A 100 0.06 -15.33 6.17
N ALA A 101 -0.21 -14.04 6.31
CA ALA A 101 0.09 -13.03 5.30
C ALA A 101 0.41 -11.68 5.97
N PHE A 102 1.28 -10.90 5.32
CA PHE A 102 1.48 -9.50 5.63
C PHE A 102 0.92 -8.65 4.48
N VAL A 103 0.02 -7.73 4.80
CA VAL A 103 -0.65 -6.87 3.83
C VAL A 103 -0.36 -5.42 4.18
N PHE A 104 0.16 -4.69 3.19
CA PHE A 104 0.45 -3.27 3.32
C PHE A 104 0.23 -2.54 2.01
N GLY A 105 0.01 -1.23 2.07
CA GLY A 105 -0.15 -0.42 0.87
C GLY A 105 -1.17 0.70 1.02
N PRO A 106 -1.27 1.59 0.04
CA PRO A 106 -2.19 2.70 0.06
C PRO A 106 -3.65 2.26 -0.13
N CYS A 107 -4.51 2.82 0.71
CA CYS A 107 -5.95 2.64 0.64
C CYS A 107 -6.68 3.92 1.10
N ALA A 108 -7.96 4.04 0.76
CA ALA A 108 -8.78 5.14 1.27
C ALA A 108 -9.25 4.84 2.69
N CYS A 109 -9.05 5.79 3.61
CA CYS A 109 -9.44 5.62 5.00
C CYS A 109 -10.97 5.56 5.13
N PRO A 110 -11.51 4.55 5.84
CA PRO A 110 -12.96 4.40 5.95
C PRO A 110 -13.51 5.38 7.00
N ALA A 111 -14.40 6.28 6.57
CA ALA A 111 -15.09 7.19 7.47
C ALA A 111 -15.91 6.47 8.55
N SER A 112 -16.29 5.20 8.31
CA SER A 112 -16.95 4.34 9.30
C SER A 112 -16.06 3.97 10.50
N VAL A 113 -14.74 4.11 10.40
CA VAL A 113 -13.79 3.82 11.50
C VAL A 113 -13.34 5.09 12.22
N ILE A 114 -13.04 6.15 11.46
CA ILE A 114 -12.41 7.37 12.01
C ILE A 114 -13.32 8.61 12.00
N GLY A 115 -14.54 8.49 11.47
CA GLY A 115 -15.52 9.59 11.40
C GLY A 115 -15.29 10.61 10.27
N THR A 116 -14.20 10.49 9.50
CA THR A 116 -13.89 11.36 8.35
C THR A 116 -13.16 10.57 7.26
N THR A 117 -13.02 11.14 6.06
CA THR A 117 -12.16 10.58 5.02
C THR A 117 -10.70 10.97 5.24
N GLY A 118 -9.78 10.19 4.68
CA GLY A 118 -8.34 10.43 4.77
C GLY A 118 -7.54 9.47 3.89
N ALA A 119 -6.24 9.67 3.85
CA ALA A 119 -5.31 8.71 3.28
C ALA A 119 -4.98 7.64 4.34
N LEU A 120 -4.82 6.39 3.92
CA LEU A 120 -4.47 5.28 4.79
C LEU A 120 -3.32 4.48 4.17
N VAL A 121 -2.31 4.17 4.98
CA VAL A 121 -1.35 3.09 4.69
C VAL A 121 -1.77 1.88 5.51
N ALA A 122 -2.28 0.85 4.83
CA ALA A 122 -2.61 -0.42 5.46
C ALA A 122 -1.35 -1.06 6.05
N ASP A 123 -1.49 -1.65 7.23
CA ASP A 123 -0.48 -2.46 7.90
C ASP A 123 -1.19 -3.54 8.71
N VAL A 124 -1.38 -4.70 8.08
CA VAL A 124 -2.15 -5.83 8.59
C VAL A 124 -1.29 -7.07 8.54
N ASN A 125 -0.92 -7.60 9.71
CA ASN A 125 -0.16 -8.83 9.85
C ASN A 125 -1.05 -9.95 10.39
N PHE A 126 -1.48 -10.84 9.50
CA PHE A 126 -2.31 -11.99 9.83
C PHE A 126 -1.53 -13.06 10.61
N THR A 127 -0.20 -13.08 10.49
CA THR A 127 0.66 -14.04 11.21
C THR A 127 0.67 -13.76 12.70
N SER A 128 0.86 -12.48 13.08
CA SER A 128 0.83 -12.03 14.47
C SER A 128 -0.55 -11.59 14.95
N SER A 129 -1.54 -11.53 14.04
CA SER A 129 -2.87 -10.94 14.29
C SER A 129 -2.80 -9.47 14.74
N GLN A 130 -1.78 -8.73 14.31
CA GLN A 130 -1.61 -7.31 14.61
C GLN A 130 -2.06 -6.44 13.44
N ILE A 131 -2.66 -5.30 13.77
CA ILE A 131 -3.08 -4.28 12.80
C ILE A 131 -2.64 -2.92 13.35
N ALA A 132 -1.86 -2.18 12.56
CA ALA A 132 -1.40 -0.85 12.94
C ALA A 132 -1.36 0.08 11.72
N SER A 133 -2.47 0.12 10.97
CA SER A 133 -2.57 0.93 9.76
C SER A 133 -2.48 2.42 10.10
N LYS A 134 -1.81 3.23 9.25
CA LYS A 134 -1.52 4.64 9.52
C LYS A 134 -2.42 5.53 8.66
N ALA A 135 -3.34 6.24 9.31
CA ALA A 135 -4.26 7.16 8.65
C ALA A 135 -3.76 8.60 8.79
N THR A 136 -3.82 9.37 7.71
CA THR A 136 -3.61 10.82 7.72
C THR A 136 -4.90 11.50 7.34
N ILE A 137 -5.39 12.36 8.23
CA ILE A 137 -6.64 13.11 8.04
C ILE A 137 -6.37 14.61 8.05
N GLN A 138 -7.21 15.35 7.34
CA GLN A 138 -7.22 16.80 7.42
C GLN A 138 -8.01 17.27 8.65
N GLN A 139 -7.46 18.22 9.40
CA GLN A 139 -8.14 18.85 10.53
C GLN A 139 -8.44 20.32 10.24
N LYS A 140 -9.71 20.73 10.38
CA LYS A 140 -10.10 22.14 10.21
C LYS A 140 -9.92 22.90 11.52
N GLY A 141 -9.31 24.09 11.44
CA GLY A 141 -9.19 25.01 12.59
C GLY A 141 -8.05 24.71 13.56
N HIS A 142 -7.13 23.81 13.21
CA HIS A 142 -5.96 23.49 14.01
C HIS A 142 -4.68 24.15 13.45
N THR A 143 -3.69 24.35 14.32
CA THR A 143 -2.36 24.86 13.95
C THR A 143 -1.60 23.88 13.05
N SER A 144 -1.77 22.57 13.27
CA SER A 144 -1.38 21.53 12.31
C SER A 144 -2.57 21.21 11.40
N PRO A 145 -2.43 21.30 10.06
CA PRO A 145 -3.51 21.01 9.12
C PRO A 145 -3.80 19.51 8.98
N HIS A 146 -2.88 18.66 9.44
CA HIS A 146 -2.95 17.21 9.36
C HIS A 146 -2.79 16.56 10.73
N LYS A 147 -3.34 15.36 10.84
CA LYS A 147 -3.14 14.49 11.99
C LYS A 147 -2.94 13.06 11.52
N SER A 148 -1.87 12.45 11.99
CA SER A 148 -1.63 11.02 11.83
C SER A 148 -2.26 10.24 12.98
N LEU A 149 -2.86 9.10 12.65
CA LEU A 149 -3.55 8.21 13.56
C LEU A 149 -3.13 6.77 13.26
N ILE A 150 -2.94 5.96 14.30
CA ILE A 150 -2.88 4.51 14.15
C ILE A 150 -4.30 3.98 14.28
N ILE A 151 -4.72 3.15 13.32
CA ILE A 151 -6.01 2.47 13.36
C ILE A 151 -5.79 0.95 13.49
N GLU A 152 -6.49 0.35 14.43
CA GLU A 152 -6.49 -1.10 14.67
C GLU A 152 -7.67 -1.76 13.93
N SER A 153 -7.92 -1.31 12.70
CA SER A 153 -9.01 -1.80 11.86
C SER A 153 -8.50 -2.28 10.51
N PRO A 154 -8.94 -3.45 10.02
CA PRO A 154 -8.61 -3.97 8.69
C PRO A 154 -9.44 -3.32 7.57
N LYS A 155 -10.27 -2.32 7.89
CA LYS A 155 -11.23 -1.76 6.94
C LYS A 155 -10.62 -0.68 6.05
N PHE A 156 -11.15 -0.55 4.85
CA PHE A 156 -10.92 0.58 3.94
C PHE A 156 -12.15 0.84 3.07
N ASN A 157 -12.24 2.03 2.47
CA ASN A 157 -13.39 2.43 1.66
C ASN A 157 -12.94 2.73 0.22
N LEU A 158 -13.82 2.55 -0.76
CA LEU A 158 -13.69 2.88 -2.19
C LEU A 158 -12.64 2.08 -2.97
N MET A 159 -11.38 2.11 -2.53
CA MET A 159 -10.27 1.53 -3.27
C MET A 159 -9.06 1.22 -2.39
N ALA A 160 -8.29 0.22 -2.82
CA ALA A 160 -6.97 -0.07 -2.29
C ALA A 160 -6.06 -0.70 -3.35
N ASN A 161 -4.77 -0.41 -3.27
CA ASN A 161 -3.73 -1.13 -3.97
C ASN A 161 -2.80 -1.69 -2.90
N LEU A 162 -2.92 -2.99 -2.65
CA LEU A 162 -2.29 -3.66 -1.51
C LEU A 162 -1.22 -4.62 -2.00
N ALA A 163 -0.02 -4.51 -1.45
CA ALA A 163 1.00 -5.54 -1.55
C ALA A 163 0.72 -6.61 -0.49
N ILE A 164 0.60 -7.86 -0.93
CA ILE A 164 0.40 -9.04 -0.10
C ILE A 164 1.66 -9.88 -0.18
N SER A 165 2.25 -10.21 0.95
CA SER A 165 3.35 -11.17 0.98
C SER A 165 3.05 -12.41 1.81
N GLU A 166 3.49 -13.54 1.27
CA GLU A 166 3.64 -14.79 1.99
C GLU A 166 4.83 -14.80 3.00
N GLU A 167 5.97 -14.11 2.77
CA GLU A 167 7.25 -14.32 3.52
C GLU A 167 8.28 -13.13 3.57
N PRO A 168 8.16 -12.04 4.37
CA PRO A 168 9.05 -10.82 4.49
C PRO A 168 10.46 -10.65 3.75
N GLY A 169 10.76 -9.49 3.07
CA GLY A 169 11.95 -9.14 2.19
C GLY A 169 11.75 -7.98 1.11
N PRO A 170 12.76 -7.28 0.49
CA PRO A 170 12.64 -5.90 -0.10
C PRO A 170 12.62 -5.65 -1.66
N ALA A 171 11.97 -4.57 -2.17
CA ALA A 171 12.00 -3.98 -3.57
C ALA A 171 11.25 -2.59 -3.76
N GLU A 172 11.41 -1.82 -4.88
CA GLU A 172 11.08 -0.35 -5.06
C GLU A 172 10.52 0.14 -6.46
N VAL A 173 9.98 1.41 -6.56
CA VAL A 173 8.83 1.90 -7.43
C VAL A 173 8.64 3.48 -7.63
N GLU A 174 7.84 4.03 -8.61
CA GLU A 174 7.23 5.44 -8.70
C GLU A 174 5.72 5.64 -9.17
N LYS A 175 5.16 6.89 -9.48
CA LYS A 175 3.96 7.65 -8.88
C LYS A 175 3.11 8.76 -9.69
N TRP A 176 1.78 9.06 -9.37
CA TRP A 176 1.11 10.45 -9.33
C TRP A 176 -0.28 10.71 -8.58
N LEU A 177 -0.51 11.91 -7.93
CA LEU A 177 -1.80 12.60 -7.46
C LEU A 177 -1.61 14.05 -6.81
N HIS A 178 -2.67 14.71 -6.23
CA HIS A 178 -2.75 16.08 -5.63
C HIS A 178 -1.57 16.53 -4.73
N ARG A 179 -1.25 17.84 -4.73
CA ARG A 179 0.05 18.36 -4.25
C ARG A 179 -0.04 19.20 -2.96
N PHE A 180 0.61 18.71 -1.90
CA PHE A 180 0.89 19.46 -0.67
C PHE A 180 2.41 19.54 -0.45
N LYS A 181 2.88 20.57 0.27
CA LYS A 181 4.26 20.62 0.77
C LYS A 181 4.31 19.99 2.16
N VAL A 182 4.84 18.78 2.22
CA VAL A 182 5.07 18.00 3.43
C VAL A 182 6.57 18.03 3.78
N LYS A 183 6.90 17.93 5.06
CA LYS A 183 8.29 17.93 5.56
C LYS A 183 8.83 16.50 5.62
N ALA A 184 10.12 16.35 5.34
CA ALA A 184 10.82 15.11 5.63
C ALA A 184 11.13 15.01 7.14
N PRO A 185 11.30 13.78 7.70
CA PRO A 185 11.23 12.48 7.03
C PRO A 185 9.79 11.97 6.85
N LEU A 186 9.54 11.26 5.75
CA LEU A 186 8.28 10.54 5.49
C LEU A 186 8.59 9.08 5.22
N VAL A 187 7.73 8.18 5.71
CA VAL A 187 7.70 6.78 5.28
C VAL A 187 6.59 6.63 4.27
N CYS A 188 6.90 6.11 3.08
CA CYS A 188 5.94 5.99 1.98
C CYS A 188 5.77 4.54 1.57
N ALA A 189 4.52 4.12 1.33
CA ALA A 189 4.18 2.82 0.78
C ALA A 189 3.63 3.02 -0.63
N THR A 190 4.34 2.48 -1.63
CA THR A 190 3.96 2.60 -3.04
C THR A 190 3.64 1.24 -3.64
N VAL A 191 2.59 1.18 -4.45
CA VAL A 191 2.28 0.09 -5.37
C VAL A 191 2.24 0.67 -6.80
N PHE A 192 2.83 -0.05 -7.76
CA PHE A 192 2.81 0.32 -9.17
C PHE A 192 2.84 -0.89 -10.10
N HIS A 193 2.53 -0.60 -11.36
CA HIS A 193 2.59 -1.52 -12.49
C HIS A 193 3.37 -0.85 -13.61
N SER A 194 4.16 -1.61 -14.36
CA SER A 194 4.85 -1.10 -15.55
C SER A 194 3.96 -1.11 -16.80
N TYR A 195 2.88 -1.88 -16.77
CA TYR A 195 1.96 -2.07 -17.90
C TYR A 195 0.56 -2.50 -17.39
N ASP A 196 -0.50 -1.98 -18.03
CA ASP A 196 -1.88 -2.41 -17.80
C ASP A 196 -2.34 -3.32 -18.96
N PRO A 197 -2.61 -4.62 -18.72
CA PRO A 197 -3.13 -5.54 -19.72
C PRO A 197 -4.66 -5.39 -19.90
N GLU A 198 -5.17 -4.17 -19.90
CA GLU A 198 -6.59 -3.80 -20.05
C GLU A 198 -7.49 -4.15 -18.85
N PHE A 199 -6.94 -4.15 -17.65
CA PHE A 199 -7.70 -4.34 -16.40
C PHE A 199 -8.02 -3.03 -15.68
N ASN A 200 -7.69 -1.89 -16.29
CA ASN A 200 -7.85 -0.55 -15.72
C ASN A 200 -7.12 -0.46 -14.38
N LEU A 201 -5.89 -0.98 -14.35
CA LEU A 201 -5.03 -1.01 -13.18
C LEU A 201 -4.64 0.41 -12.81
N ARG A 202 -4.60 0.69 -11.51
CA ARG A 202 -4.02 1.93 -11.02
C ARG A 202 -2.51 1.81 -11.08
N MET A 203 -1.96 2.32 -12.18
CA MET A 203 -0.54 2.20 -12.54
C MET A 203 0.40 2.60 -11.42
N GLU A 204 0.06 3.60 -10.60
CA GLU A 204 0.90 4.06 -9.51
C GLU A 204 0.04 4.61 -8.37
N HIS A 205 0.33 4.21 -7.13
CA HIS A 205 -0.37 4.67 -5.93
C HIS A 205 0.59 4.69 -4.74
N THR A 206 0.74 5.85 -4.11
CA THR A 206 1.56 6.01 -2.89
C THR A 206 0.79 6.79 -1.84
N HIS A 207 0.83 6.31 -0.60
CA HIS A 207 0.50 7.10 0.59
C HIS A 207 1.72 7.13 1.52
N CYS A 208 1.85 8.20 2.31
CA CYS A 208 2.92 8.35 3.27
C CYS A 208 2.39 8.57 4.68
N TYR A 209 3.26 8.43 5.67
CA TYR A 209 3.04 8.79 7.07
C TYR A 209 4.35 9.23 7.71
N SER A 210 4.26 9.90 8.86
CA SER A 210 5.41 10.34 9.62
C SER A 210 5.11 10.44 11.12
N ASP A 211 6.17 10.59 11.92
CA ASP A 211 6.07 10.86 13.36
C ASP A 211 5.72 12.35 13.64
N HIS A 212 5.51 13.18 12.61
CA HIS A 212 5.23 14.63 12.71
C HIS A 212 3.96 15.08 11.96
N ASP A 213 3.02 14.16 11.79
CA ASP A 213 1.66 14.35 11.25
C ASP A 213 1.52 14.64 9.74
N ASP A 214 2.62 14.79 9.00
CA ASP A 214 2.58 14.86 7.54
C ASP A 214 2.48 13.44 6.92
N GLY A 215 1.65 13.28 5.88
CA GLY A 215 1.49 12.02 5.16
C GLY A 215 0.61 12.11 3.92
#